data_AF-A0A925TW92-F1
#
_entry.id   AF-A0A925TW92-F1
#
_cell.length_a   1.000
_cell.length_b   1.000
_cell.length_c   1.000
_cell.angle_alpha   90.00
_cell.angle_beta   90.00
_cell.angle_gamma   90.00
#
_symmetry.space_group_name_H-M   'P 1'
#
loop_
_entity.id
_entity.type
_entity.pdbx_description
1 polymer ?
#
loop_
_entity_poly.entity_id
_entity_poly.type
_entity_poly.pdbx_seq_one_letter_code
_entity_poly.pdbx_strand_id
1 'polypeptide(L)'
;MKKLKIKFGLIYLILVLTHSCGLFDGKKDDLKNVQINPAYEMNPPIAEDVLVQKIEGDENHMLIIAKYSKQIFKEKYLAIDNDGEKLVLRDDGKGDDAEANDGLFTVKIETDVKQFEEIALKNDKLMESGKRFTFVGRSIITDSVRENFNQKDFSVSRLVSIKGLYTLASDNLKDHSLMITNLGIVEHPNNTWNYCTQLGNIDGAWTFKTLMKHLASSNPASLVSDIELSNFVRN
;
A
#
# COMPACT_ATOMS: atom_id res chain seq x y z
N MET A 1 16.23 15.09 16.59
CA MET A 1 15.22 15.43 15.57
C MET A 1 15.41 14.52 14.36
N LYS A 2 14.75 13.36 14.33
CA LYS A 2 14.82 12.43 13.19
C LYS A 2 13.61 12.69 12.28
N LYS A 3 13.90 12.98 11.01
CA LYS A 3 12.93 13.40 9.99
C LYS A 3 12.03 12.23 9.60
N LEU A 4 10.73 12.48 9.68
CA LEU A 4 9.61 11.64 9.25
C LEU A 4 9.70 11.40 7.74
N LYS A 5 9.77 10.13 7.31
CA LYS A 5 9.74 9.73 5.89
C LYS A 5 8.35 9.16 5.58
N ILE A 6 7.67 9.79 4.64
CA ILE A 6 6.31 9.50 4.18
C ILE A 6 6.36 8.29 3.23
N LYS A 7 5.64 7.21 3.54
CA LYS A 7 5.41 6.04 2.66
C LYS A 7 3.95 5.53 2.76
N PHE A 8 3.35 5.34 1.59
CA PHE A 8 2.22 4.49 1.21
C PHE A 8 0.88 4.59 1.96
N GLY A 9 -0.12 5.14 1.26
CA GLY A 9 -1.44 5.53 1.77
C GLY A 9 -2.42 4.44 2.19
N LEU A 10 -2.11 3.15 2.05
CA LEU A 10 -2.90 2.07 2.68
C LEU A 10 -2.31 1.65 4.02
N ILE A 11 -0.98 1.59 4.08
CA ILE A 11 -0.23 1.29 5.28
C ILE A 11 -0.26 2.50 6.21
N TYR A 12 -0.31 3.75 5.71
CA TYR A 12 -0.30 4.95 6.55
C TYR A 12 -1.51 5.08 7.49
N LEU A 13 -2.66 4.51 7.13
CA LEU A 13 -3.83 4.50 8.04
C LEU A 13 -3.65 3.49 9.18
N ILE A 14 -2.87 2.43 8.97
CA ILE A 14 -2.51 1.41 9.98
C ILE A 14 -1.25 1.85 10.77
N LEU A 15 -0.27 2.46 10.11
CA LEU A 15 1.02 2.97 10.62
C LEU A 15 0.89 4.10 11.65
N VAL A 16 -0.20 4.87 11.63
CA VAL A 16 -0.42 5.95 12.62
C VAL A 16 -0.94 5.39 13.96
N LEU A 17 -1.35 4.11 14.01
CA LEU A 17 -2.07 3.56 15.17
C LEU A 17 -1.32 2.45 15.94
N THR A 18 -0.19 1.96 15.45
CA THR A 18 0.61 0.93 16.14
C THR A 18 1.94 1.51 16.66
N HIS A 19 1.93 2.09 17.86
CA HIS A 19 3.14 2.44 18.63
C HIS A 19 3.13 1.87 20.07
N SER A 20 2.22 0.95 20.39
CA SER A 20 2.24 0.20 21.65
C SER A 20 2.56 -1.26 21.35
N CYS A 21 3.65 -1.72 21.94
CA CYS A 21 4.06 -3.12 21.91
C CYS A 21 3.22 -3.89 22.92
N GLY A 22 2.29 -4.71 22.44
CA GLY A 22 1.40 -5.54 23.25
C GLY A 22 1.26 -6.94 22.65
N LEU A 23 2.09 -7.88 23.12
CA LEU A 23 2.03 -9.29 22.70
C LEU A 23 0.76 -9.95 23.27
N PHE A 24 -0.14 -10.40 22.40
CA PHE A 24 -1.37 -11.10 22.78
C PHE A 24 -1.11 -12.53 23.28
N ASP A 25 -1.68 -12.86 24.44
CA ASP A 25 -1.71 -14.20 25.04
C ASP A 25 -3.16 -14.68 25.14
N GLY A 26 -3.66 -15.30 24.07
CA GLY A 26 -4.98 -15.93 24.01
C GLY A 26 -4.86 -17.25 23.24
N LYS A 27 -5.25 -18.36 23.88
CA LYS A 27 -5.28 -19.77 23.39
C LYS A 27 -4.38 -20.04 22.17
N LYS A 28 -3.20 -20.65 22.40
CA LYS A 28 -2.20 -21.06 21.38
C LYS A 28 -2.84 -21.49 20.06
N ASP A 29 -3.08 -20.53 19.19
CA ASP A 29 -3.43 -20.74 17.82
C ASP A 29 -2.11 -20.93 17.06
N ASP A 30 -2.08 -21.88 16.13
CA ASP A 30 -0.84 -22.29 15.42
C ASP A 30 -0.29 -21.21 14.48
N LEU A 31 -0.85 -19.98 14.53
CA LEU A 31 -0.44 -18.80 13.76
C LEU A 31 1.05 -18.45 13.94
N LYS A 32 1.67 -18.85 15.07
CA LYS A 32 3.11 -18.66 15.30
C LYS A 32 3.97 -19.30 14.22
N ASN A 33 3.52 -20.42 13.64
CA ASN A 33 4.25 -21.18 12.64
C ASN A 33 4.04 -20.69 11.20
N VAL A 34 3.06 -19.80 10.97
CA VAL A 34 2.85 -19.20 9.65
C VAL A 34 4.05 -18.31 9.33
N GLN A 35 4.74 -18.62 8.23
CA GLN A 35 5.91 -17.88 7.78
C GLN A 35 5.49 -16.77 6.83
N ILE A 36 6.21 -15.65 6.87
CA ILE A 36 6.09 -14.60 5.87
C ILE A 36 6.63 -15.17 4.56
N ASN A 37 5.83 -15.10 3.50
CA ASN A 37 6.25 -15.53 2.18
C ASN A 37 7.04 -14.38 1.52
N PRO A 38 8.36 -14.51 1.29
CA PRO A 38 9.16 -13.42 0.72
C PRO A 38 8.69 -13.01 -0.68
N ALA A 39 8.00 -13.90 -1.41
CA ALA A 39 7.41 -13.55 -2.70
C ALA A 39 6.32 -12.46 -2.57
N TYR A 40 5.60 -12.42 -1.44
CA TYR A 40 4.59 -11.40 -1.17
C TYR A 40 5.19 -10.07 -0.71
N GLU A 41 6.44 -10.05 -0.24
CA GLU A 41 7.13 -8.78 0.01
C GLU A 41 7.44 -8.03 -1.29
N MET A 42 7.80 -8.77 -2.35
CA MET A 42 8.08 -8.19 -3.66
C MET A 42 6.82 -7.99 -4.50
N ASN A 43 5.86 -8.92 -4.40
CA ASN A 43 4.62 -8.88 -5.16
C ASN A 43 3.45 -9.32 -4.28
N PRO A 44 2.95 -8.43 -3.40
CA PRO A 44 1.84 -8.77 -2.52
C PRO A 44 0.57 -9.03 -3.35
N PRO A 45 -0.27 -10.00 -2.95
CA PRO A 45 -1.60 -10.13 -3.51
C PRO A 45 -2.37 -8.83 -3.27
N ILE A 46 -3.14 -8.40 -4.26
CA ILE A 46 -3.93 -7.17 -4.16
C ILE A 46 -5.32 -7.56 -3.66
N ALA A 47 -5.73 -6.97 -2.54
CA ALA A 47 -7.08 -7.11 -2.02
C ALA A 47 -8.06 -6.34 -2.92
N GLU A 48 -9.22 -6.94 -3.21
CA GLU A 48 -10.33 -6.26 -3.91
C GLU A 48 -10.88 -5.09 -3.08
N ASP A 49 -10.86 -5.27 -1.75
CA ASP A 49 -11.27 -4.27 -0.77
C ASP A 49 -10.61 -4.55 0.59
N VAL A 50 -10.52 -3.51 1.41
CA VAL A 50 -10.15 -3.62 2.82
C VAL A 50 -11.26 -3.01 3.64
N LEU A 51 -11.81 -3.81 4.55
CA LEU A 51 -12.89 -3.44 5.44
C LEU A 51 -12.35 -3.32 6.86
N VAL A 52 -13.01 -2.49 7.65
CA VAL A 52 -12.76 -2.35 9.08
C VAL A 52 -14.06 -2.53 9.86
N GLN A 53 -13.94 -3.05 11.08
CA GLN A 53 -15.07 -3.23 11.98
C GLN A 53 -14.64 -3.00 13.43
N LYS A 54 -15.42 -2.18 14.14
CA LYS A 54 -15.29 -2.05 15.59
C LYS A 54 -15.71 -3.34 16.30
N ILE A 55 -14.96 -3.74 17.31
CA ILE A 55 -15.34 -4.85 18.19
C ILE A 55 -16.21 -4.29 19.31
N GLU A 56 -17.39 -4.88 19.52
CA GLU A 56 -18.34 -4.40 20.54
C GLU A 56 -17.71 -4.46 21.94
N GLY A 57 -17.69 -3.31 22.64
CA GLY A 57 -17.11 -3.19 23.98
C GLY A 57 -15.58 -3.09 24.03
N ASP A 58 -14.89 -3.07 22.89
CA ASP A 58 -13.43 -2.95 22.79
C ASP A 58 -13.05 -1.67 22.03
N GLU A 59 -12.45 -0.71 22.73
CA GLU A 59 -12.02 0.57 22.15
C GLU A 59 -10.53 0.57 21.76
N ASN A 60 -9.81 -0.50 22.09
CA ASN A 60 -8.37 -0.62 21.87
C ASN A 60 -8.03 -1.61 20.76
N HIS A 61 -9.04 -2.23 20.15
CA HIS A 61 -8.83 -3.15 19.05
C HIS A 61 -9.89 -3.01 17.97
N MET A 62 -9.49 -3.36 16.75
CA MET A 62 -10.33 -3.32 15.58
C MET A 62 -10.08 -4.58 14.73
N LEU A 63 -11.11 -5.04 14.04
CA LEU A 63 -10.94 -6.06 13.01
C LEU A 63 -10.63 -5.39 11.68
N ILE A 64 -9.58 -5.87 11.03
CA ILE A 64 -9.28 -5.60 9.63
C ILE A 64 -9.61 -6.86 8.84
N ILE A 65 -10.38 -6.67 7.76
CA ILE A 65 -10.78 -7.73 6.85
C ILE A 65 -10.30 -7.36 5.45
N ALA A 66 -9.43 -8.18 4.88
CA ALA A 66 -8.95 -8.02 3.51
C ALA A 66 -9.68 -9.01 2.59
N LYS A 67 -10.41 -8.48 1.59
CA LYS A 67 -11.15 -9.30 0.64
C LYS A 67 -10.28 -9.67 -0.55
N TYR A 68 -10.08 -10.96 -0.80
CA TYR A 68 -9.34 -11.45 -1.97
C TYR A 68 -10.22 -12.32 -2.87
N SER A 69 -9.99 -12.21 -4.18
CA SER A 69 -10.56 -13.16 -5.13
C SER A 69 -9.96 -14.55 -4.92
N LYS A 70 -10.81 -15.56 -4.70
CA LYS A 70 -10.39 -16.97 -4.61
C LYS A 70 -9.77 -17.52 -5.90
N GLN A 71 -9.96 -16.84 -7.02
CA GLN A 71 -9.28 -17.18 -8.27
C GLN A 71 -7.79 -16.82 -8.21
N ILE A 72 -7.45 -15.76 -7.47
CA ILE A 72 -6.11 -15.16 -7.41
C ILE A 72 -5.35 -15.63 -6.16
N PHE A 73 -6.02 -15.73 -5.01
CA PHE A 73 -5.41 -16.09 -3.74
C PHE A 73 -6.13 -17.29 -3.10
N LYS A 74 -5.39 -18.39 -2.92
CA LYS A 74 -5.94 -19.70 -2.48
C LYS A 74 -5.38 -20.17 -1.13
N GLU A 75 -4.46 -19.42 -0.54
CA GLU A 75 -3.89 -19.76 0.76
C GLU A 75 -4.92 -19.55 1.87
N LYS A 76 -4.65 -20.10 3.06
CA LYS A 76 -5.51 -19.93 4.24
C LYS A 76 -5.03 -18.82 5.17
N TYR A 77 -3.76 -18.44 5.05
CA TYR A 77 -3.11 -17.44 5.87
C TYR A 77 -2.32 -16.51 4.98
N LEU A 78 -2.29 -15.24 5.35
CA LEU A 78 -1.42 -14.24 4.78
C LEU A 78 -0.62 -13.61 5.92
N ALA A 79 0.67 -13.90 5.97
CA ALA A 79 1.58 -13.28 6.93
C ALA A 79 2.31 -12.11 6.27
N ILE A 80 2.28 -10.94 6.91
CA ILE A 80 2.95 -9.72 6.49
C ILE A 80 3.84 -9.19 7.60
N ASP A 81 4.98 -8.59 7.24
CA ASP A 81 5.80 -7.81 8.15
C ASP A 81 5.25 -6.38 8.23
N ASN A 82 4.92 -5.93 9.44
CA ASN A 82 4.48 -4.58 9.74
C ASN A 82 5.45 -3.97 10.76
N ASP A 83 6.50 -3.30 10.27
CA ASP A 83 7.55 -2.67 11.08
C ASP A 83 8.23 -3.63 12.09
N GLY A 84 8.46 -4.87 11.68
CA GLY A 84 9.07 -5.91 12.51
C GLY A 84 8.06 -6.73 13.31
N GLU A 85 6.77 -6.38 13.27
CA GLU A 85 5.68 -7.17 13.82
C GLU A 85 5.03 -8.02 12.74
N LYS A 86 4.95 -9.34 12.97
CA LYS A 86 4.28 -10.27 12.06
C LYS A 86 2.77 -10.21 12.29
N LEU A 87 2.04 -9.67 11.32
CA LEU A 87 0.58 -9.76 11.26
C LEU A 87 0.18 -10.97 10.42
N VAL A 88 -0.75 -11.78 10.91
CA VAL A 88 -1.26 -12.95 10.20
C VAL A 88 -2.75 -12.79 10.01
N LEU A 89 -3.17 -12.57 8.76
CA LEU A 89 -4.57 -12.61 8.38
C LEU A 89 -4.97 -14.05 8.08
N ARG A 90 -6.19 -14.44 8.44
CA ARG A 90 -6.69 -15.82 8.33
C ARG A 90 -8.03 -15.89 7.64
N ASP A 91 -8.27 -17.00 6.95
CA ASP A 91 -9.52 -17.37 6.29
C ASP A 91 -9.76 -18.88 6.48
N ASP A 92 -9.89 -19.27 7.75
CA ASP A 92 -9.99 -20.66 8.22
C ASP A 92 -11.20 -20.94 9.13
N GLY A 93 -12.11 -19.98 9.29
CA GLY A 93 -13.35 -20.03 10.07
C GLY A 93 -13.14 -20.11 11.58
N LYS A 94 -12.03 -19.56 12.08
CA LYS A 94 -11.65 -19.60 13.50
C LYS A 94 -11.30 -18.23 14.04
N GLY A 95 -11.44 -18.07 15.36
CA GLY A 95 -11.14 -16.81 16.03
C GLY A 95 -12.15 -15.75 15.60
N ASP A 96 -11.64 -14.63 15.07
CA ASP A 96 -12.46 -13.53 14.55
C ASP A 96 -12.88 -13.72 13.08
N ASP A 97 -12.46 -14.81 12.44
CA ASP A 97 -12.87 -15.16 11.07
C ASP A 97 -14.17 -15.98 11.08
N ALA A 98 -15.20 -15.44 10.42
CA ALA A 98 -16.58 -15.93 10.54
C ALA A 98 -16.85 -17.18 9.70
N GLU A 99 -16.27 -17.29 8.51
CA GLU A 99 -16.51 -18.39 7.57
C GLU A 99 -15.20 -18.82 6.90
N ALA A 100 -14.95 -20.14 6.88
CA ALA A 100 -13.72 -20.66 6.31
C ALA A 100 -13.75 -20.70 4.77
N ASN A 101 -12.69 -20.20 4.14
CA ASN A 101 -12.47 -20.15 2.70
C ASN A 101 -13.47 -19.26 1.93
N ASP A 102 -13.96 -18.17 2.53
CA ASP A 102 -14.86 -17.22 1.87
C ASP A 102 -14.12 -16.10 1.13
N GLY A 103 -12.81 -15.96 1.36
CA GLY A 103 -11.96 -14.93 0.76
C GLY A 103 -11.82 -13.68 1.63
N LEU A 104 -12.37 -13.67 2.85
CA LEU A 104 -12.30 -12.59 3.83
C LEU A 104 -11.23 -12.91 4.86
N PHE A 105 -10.05 -12.36 4.64
CA PHE A 105 -8.91 -12.59 5.52
C PHE A 105 -8.97 -11.62 6.69
N THR A 106 -9.18 -12.16 7.89
CA THR A 106 -9.43 -11.36 9.10
C THR A 106 -8.20 -11.31 10.01
N VAL A 107 -7.96 -10.16 10.61
CA VAL A 107 -6.97 -9.97 11.68
C VAL A 107 -7.47 -8.95 12.70
N LYS A 108 -7.28 -9.24 13.98
CA LYS A 108 -7.49 -8.30 15.07
C LYS A 108 -6.20 -7.51 15.31
N ILE A 109 -6.29 -6.18 15.28
CA ILE A 109 -5.16 -5.29 15.54
C ILE A 109 -5.41 -4.43 16.78
N GLU A 110 -4.33 -4.05 17.46
CA GLU A 110 -4.35 -3.05 18.53
C GLU A 110 -4.36 -1.65 17.91
N THR A 111 -5.36 -0.85 18.28
CA THR A 111 -5.56 0.51 17.78
C THR A 111 -6.54 1.26 18.68
N ASP A 112 -6.34 2.57 18.86
CA ASP A 112 -7.38 3.44 19.41
C ASP A 112 -8.49 3.61 18.37
N VAL A 113 -9.65 2.99 18.63
CA VAL A 113 -10.79 2.95 17.70
C VAL A 113 -11.37 4.34 17.46
N LYS A 114 -11.36 5.21 18.48
CA LYS A 114 -11.86 6.60 18.36
C LYS A 114 -10.91 7.44 17.53
N GLN A 115 -9.61 7.31 17.79
CA GLN A 115 -8.60 7.99 17.01
C GLN A 115 -8.66 7.58 15.54
N PHE A 116 -8.84 6.28 15.27
CA PHE A 116 -9.06 5.78 13.91
C PHE A 116 -10.28 6.45 13.25
N GLU A 117 -11.43 6.48 13.93
CA GLU A 117 -12.66 7.08 13.40
C GLU A 117 -12.47 8.57 13.07
N GLU A 118 -11.80 9.33 13.94
CA GLU A 118 -11.49 10.74 13.70
C GLU A 118 -10.58 10.94 12.47
N ILE A 119 -9.55 10.11 12.33
CA ILE A 119 -8.64 10.14 11.18
C ILE A 119 -9.38 9.75 9.90
N ALA A 120 -10.21 8.71 9.95
CA ALA A 120 -11.02 8.26 8.83
C ALA A 120 -11.94 9.38 8.34
N LEU A 121 -12.70 10.02 9.23
CA LEU A 121 -13.58 11.15 8.88
C LEU A 121 -12.81 12.36 8.33
N LYS A 122 -11.65 12.66 8.90
CA LYS A 122 -10.79 13.74 8.42
C LYS A 122 -10.29 13.46 7.01
N ASN A 123 -9.77 12.25 6.78
CA ASN A 123 -9.33 11.81 5.45
C ASN A 123 -10.50 11.78 4.47
N ASP A 124 -11.68 11.35 4.94
CA ASP A 124 -12.87 11.29 4.10
C ASP A 124 -13.20 12.67 3.52
N LYS A 125 -13.22 13.70 4.39
CA LYS A 125 -13.41 15.12 4.01
C LYS A 125 -12.28 15.68 3.16
N LEU A 126 -11.02 15.39 3.48
CA LEU A 126 -9.88 15.85 2.68
C LEU A 126 -10.01 15.33 1.24
N MET A 127 -10.39 14.07 1.10
CA MET A 127 -10.59 13.43 -0.19
C MET A 127 -11.87 13.94 -0.90
N GLU A 128 -12.83 14.57 -0.22
CA GLU A 128 -14.03 15.19 -0.85
C GLU A 128 -13.64 16.48 -1.58
N SER A 129 -12.67 17.21 -1.03
CA SER A 129 -12.20 18.48 -1.61
C SER A 129 -11.22 18.31 -2.79
N GLY A 130 -10.65 17.11 -2.96
CA GLY A 130 -9.64 16.82 -3.97
C GLY A 130 -10.23 16.12 -5.20
N LYS A 131 -10.00 16.67 -6.40
CA LYS A 131 -10.19 15.90 -7.64
C LYS A 131 -9.22 14.72 -7.61
N ARG A 132 -9.74 13.49 -7.70
CA ARG A 132 -8.90 12.30 -7.85
C ARG A 132 -8.43 12.21 -9.29
N PHE A 133 -7.12 12.23 -9.46
CA PHE A 133 -6.48 11.97 -10.74
C PHE A 133 -5.90 10.57 -10.70
N THR A 134 -6.42 9.70 -11.55
CA THR A 134 -5.84 8.39 -11.82
C THR A 134 -5.10 8.47 -13.14
N PHE A 135 -3.93 7.86 -13.24
CA PHE A 135 -3.27 7.69 -14.53
C PHE A 135 -3.70 6.35 -15.13
N VAL A 136 -4.18 6.39 -16.37
CA VAL A 136 -4.37 5.20 -17.19
C VAL A 136 -3.48 5.35 -18.41
N GLY A 137 -2.40 4.57 -18.46
CA GLY A 137 -1.29 4.82 -19.37
C GLY A 137 -0.65 6.19 -19.10
N ARG A 138 -0.66 7.07 -20.10
CA ARG A 138 -0.10 8.44 -20.02
C ARG A 138 -1.16 9.54 -19.88
N SER A 139 -2.42 9.17 -19.65
CA SER A 139 -3.52 10.12 -19.55
C SER A 139 -4.02 10.24 -18.11
N ILE A 140 -4.25 11.47 -17.68
CA ILE A 140 -4.95 11.77 -16.44
C ILE A 140 -6.44 11.55 -16.66
N ILE A 141 -7.03 10.65 -15.88
CA ILE A 141 -8.46 10.43 -15.79
C ILE A 141 -8.93 10.97 -14.44
N THR A 142 -9.98 11.77 -14.46
CA THR A 142 -10.69 12.15 -13.25
C THR A 142 -11.66 11.04 -12.88
N ASP A 143 -11.39 10.37 -11.77
CA ASP A 143 -12.30 9.37 -11.23
C ASP A 143 -13.44 10.07 -10.48
N SER A 144 -14.68 9.79 -10.86
CA SER A 144 -15.88 10.47 -10.35
C SER A 144 -16.67 9.66 -9.34
N VAL A 145 -16.40 8.35 -9.22
CA VAL A 145 -17.14 7.49 -8.29
C VAL A 145 -16.27 7.22 -7.07
N ARG A 146 -16.77 7.65 -5.92
CA ARG A 146 -16.13 7.44 -4.64
C ARG A 146 -17.10 6.79 -3.67
N GLU A 147 -16.59 5.79 -2.95
CA GLU A 147 -17.22 5.28 -1.75
C GLU A 147 -16.77 6.15 -0.56
N ASN A 148 -17.72 6.72 0.17
CA ASN A 148 -17.44 7.50 1.38
C ASN A 148 -17.33 6.55 2.57
N PHE A 149 -16.54 6.94 3.57
CA PHE A 149 -16.48 6.21 4.83
C PHE A 149 -17.81 6.31 5.57
N ASN A 150 -18.47 5.17 5.76
CA ASN A 150 -19.78 5.12 6.40
C ASN A 150 -19.63 5.07 7.92
N GLN A 151 -19.50 6.25 8.53
CA GLN A 151 -19.38 6.40 9.98
C GLN A 151 -20.51 5.71 10.74
N LYS A 152 -21.76 5.83 10.26
CA LYS A 152 -22.93 5.27 10.94
C LYS A 152 -22.84 3.76 11.08
N ASP A 153 -22.44 3.08 10.00
CA ASP A 153 -22.25 1.64 10.01
C ASP A 153 -21.04 1.26 10.89
N PHE A 154 -19.95 2.04 10.86
CA PHE A 154 -18.78 1.80 11.70
C PHE A 154 -19.11 1.91 13.20
N SER A 155 -19.86 2.94 13.61
CA SER A 155 -20.23 3.17 15.02
C SER A 155 -21.15 2.08 15.60
N VAL A 156 -21.88 1.34 14.75
CA VAL A 156 -22.71 0.18 15.15
C VAL A 156 -22.04 -1.16 14.86
N SER A 157 -20.70 -1.18 14.77
CA SER A 157 -19.89 -2.39 14.59
C SER A 157 -20.22 -3.18 13.33
N ARG A 158 -20.60 -2.50 12.24
CA ARG A 158 -20.71 -3.13 10.90
C ARG A 158 -19.40 -2.97 10.13
N LEU A 159 -19.22 -3.85 9.15
CA LEU A 159 -18.12 -3.79 8.20
C LEU A 159 -18.25 -2.53 7.33
N VAL A 160 -17.17 -1.75 7.26
CA VAL A 160 -17.10 -0.53 6.46
C VAL A 160 -15.85 -0.56 5.59
N SER A 161 -16.00 -0.31 4.29
CA SER A 161 -14.86 -0.18 3.39
C SER A 161 -14.07 1.07 3.69
N ILE A 162 -12.74 0.92 3.65
CA ILE A 162 -11.81 2.05 3.74
C ILE A 162 -11.27 2.48 2.38
N LYS A 163 -11.72 1.90 1.26
CA LYS A 163 -11.33 2.25 -0.12
C LYS A 163 -11.47 3.74 -0.43
N GLY A 164 -12.45 4.38 0.20
CA GLY A 164 -12.68 5.82 0.16
C GLY A 164 -11.60 6.68 0.83
N LEU A 165 -10.85 6.14 1.78
CA LEU A 165 -9.94 6.89 2.64
C LEU A 165 -8.53 7.06 2.08
N TYR A 166 -8.19 6.32 1.03
CA TYR A 166 -6.90 6.36 0.37
C TYR A 166 -7.04 6.38 -1.14
N THR A 167 -5.95 6.77 -1.82
CA THR A 167 -5.77 6.52 -3.25
C THR A 167 -4.90 5.28 -3.37
N LEU A 168 -5.47 4.16 -3.82
CA LEU A 168 -4.63 3.08 -4.32
C LEU A 168 -3.96 3.59 -5.58
N ALA A 169 -2.66 3.34 -5.70
CA ALA A 169 -2.06 3.28 -7.02
C ALA A 169 -2.91 2.27 -7.82
N SER A 170 -3.50 2.70 -8.94
CA SER A 170 -4.26 1.80 -9.79
C SER A 170 -3.38 0.61 -10.21
N ASP A 171 -3.98 -0.54 -10.53
CA ASP A 171 -3.22 -1.70 -11.04
C ASP A 171 -2.36 -1.31 -12.25
N ASN A 172 -2.88 -0.40 -13.08
CA ASN A 172 -2.16 0.17 -14.21
C ASN A 172 -0.93 0.99 -13.78
N LEU A 173 -0.99 1.68 -12.64
CA LEU A 173 0.17 2.34 -12.05
C LEU A 173 1.19 1.31 -11.58
N LYS A 174 0.80 0.17 -10.98
CA LYS A 174 1.76 -0.86 -10.57
C LYS A 174 2.53 -1.42 -11.78
N ASP A 175 1.83 -1.70 -12.87
CA ASP A 175 2.44 -2.24 -14.11
C ASP A 175 3.31 -1.21 -14.85
N HIS A 176 3.12 0.10 -14.59
CA HIS A 176 3.85 1.19 -15.25
C HIS A 176 4.62 2.10 -14.28
N SER A 177 4.79 1.67 -13.03
CA SER A 177 5.58 2.39 -12.03
C SER A 177 6.74 1.53 -11.59
N LEU A 178 7.82 2.22 -11.25
CA LEU A 178 9.07 1.60 -10.87
C LEU A 178 9.39 2.07 -9.46
N MET A 179 9.08 1.22 -8.48
CA MET A 179 9.39 1.49 -7.09
C MET A 179 10.77 0.95 -6.76
N ILE A 180 11.69 1.84 -6.39
CA ILE A 180 13.02 1.44 -5.95
C ILE A 180 12.95 1.06 -4.48
N THR A 181 13.05 -0.23 -4.18
CA THR A 181 12.96 -0.77 -2.82
C THR A 181 14.32 -0.92 -2.13
N ASN A 182 15.41 -0.94 -2.90
CA ASN A 182 16.78 -1.06 -2.39
C ASN A 182 17.63 0.14 -2.82
N LEU A 183 18.15 0.90 -1.85
CA LEU A 183 18.99 2.08 -2.12
C LEU A 183 20.29 1.72 -2.86
N GLY A 184 20.80 0.50 -2.67
CA GLY A 184 21.95 -0.01 -3.40
C GLY A 184 21.77 -0.02 -4.92
N ILE A 185 20.53 -0.01 -5.42
CA ILE A 185 20.23 0.10 -6.86
C ILE A 185 20.54 1.51 -7.39
N VAL A 186 20.27 2.55 -6.59
CA VAL A 186 20.54 3.96 -6.92
C VAL A 186 22.02 4.32 -6.71
N GLU A 187 22.73 3.58 -5.86
CA GLU A 187 24.14 3.81 -5.58
C GLU A 187 25.07 2.89 -6.40
N HIS A 188 24.52 1.99 -7.21
CA HIS A 188 25.31 1.03 -7.97
C HIS A 188 26.08 1.70 -9.13
N PRO A 189 27.42 1.65 -9.18
CA PRO A 189 28.23 2.37 -10.18
C PRO A 189 27.91 2.00 -11.65
N ASN A 190 27.44 0.77 -11.89
CA ASN A 190 27.06 0.33 -13.24
C ASN A 190 25.72 0.91 -13.73
N ASN A 191 24.87 1.36 -12.81
CA ASN A 191 23.51 1.79 -13.13
C ASN A 191 23.25 3.27 -12.85
N THR A 192 24.13 3.95 -12.10
CA THR A 192 24.04 5.38 -11.82
C THR A 192 25.34 6.12 -12.10
N TRP A 193 25.25 7.45 -12.08
CA TRP A 193 26.36 8.38 -12.25
C TRP A 193 26.43 9.28 -11.03
N ASN A 194 27.58 9.28 -10.35
CA ASN A 194 27.83 10.18 -9.24
C ASN A 194 28.47 11.47 -9.77
N TYR A 195 27.68 12.55 -9.79
CA TYR A 195 28.16 13.85 -10.26
C TYR A 195 29.28 14.44 -9.39
N CYS A 196 29.29 14.18 -8.08
CA CYS A 196 30.30 14.74 -7.18
C CYS A 196 31.68 14.10 -7.39
N THR A 197 31.72 12.79 -7.67
CA THR A 197 32.98 12.06 -7.88
C THR A 197 33.34 11.89 -9.35
N GLN A 198 32.42 12.19 -10.27
CA GLN A 198 32.55 11.95 -11.71
C GLN A 198 32.85 10.47 -12.03
N LEU A 199 32.25 9.56 -11.27
CA LEU A 199 32.39 8.11 -11.43
C LEU A 199 31.03 7.43 -11.65
N GLY A 200 31.06 6.32 -12.39
CA GLY A 200 29.89 5.48 -12.69
C GLY A 200 29.55 5.45 -14.18
N ASN A 201 28.31 5.09 -14.50
CA ASN A 201 27.80 5.01 -15.86
C ASN A 201 26.82 6.15 -16.13
N ILE A 202 27.20 7.11 -16.97
CA ILE A 202 26.37 8.27 -17.34
C ILE A 202 25.08 7.89 -18.09
N ASP A 203 25.09 6.75 -18.77
CA ASP A 203 23.94 6.17 -19.49
C ASP A 203 23.32 4.99 -18.72
N GLY A 204 23.60 4.88 -17.41
CA GLY A 204 23.02 3.86 -16.56
C GLY A 204 21.49 3.94 -16.49
N ALA A 205 20.83 2.81 -16.24
CA ALA A 205 19.36 2.70 -16.24
C ALA A 205 18.66 3.67 -15.28
N TRP A 206 19.34 4.06 -14.20
CA TRP A 206 18.80 4.92 -13.13
C TRP A 206 19.41 6.32 -13.14
N THR A 207 20.15 6.71 -14.18
CA THR A 207 20.60 8.10 -14.30
C THR A 207 19.43 9.00 -14.67
N PHE A 208 19.50 10.27 -14.23
CA PHE A 208 18.54 11.29 -14.62
C PHE A 208 18.41 11.38 -16.15
N LYS A 209 19.52 11.26 -16.89
CA LYS A 209 19.53 11.25 -18.36
C LYS A 209 18.62 10.14 -18.91
N THR A 210 18.82 8.89 -18.49
CA THR A 210 18.05 7.75 -18.97
C THR A 210 16.57 7.87 -18.59
N LEU A 211 16.28 8.22 -17.33
CA LEU A 211 14.90 8.42 -16.86
C LEU A 211 14.17 9.51 -17.67
N MET A 212 14.84 10.65 -17.91
CA MET A 212 14.25 11.73 -18.68
C MET A 212 14.09 11.39 -20.16
N LYS A 213 14.98 10.58 -20.76
CA LYS A 213 14.76 10.04 -22.10
C LYS A 213 13.49 9.20 -22.15
N HIS A 214 13.28 8.30 -21.20
CA HIS A 214 12.05 7.49 -21.16
C HIS A 214 10.79 8.35 -21.03
N LEU A 215 10.84 9.41 -20.21
CA LEU A 215 9.72 10.34 -20.04
C LEU A 215 9.44 11.17 -21.31
N ALA A 216 10.49 11.70 -21.95
CA ALA A 216 10.39 12.49 -23.17
C ALA A 216 10.01 11.65 -24.41
N SER A 217 10.20 10.33 -24.35
CA SER A 217 9.89 9.42 -25.46
C SER A 217 8.42 9.05 -25.49
N SER A 218 7.80 9.18 -26.65
CA SER A 218 6.43 8.71 -26.91
C SER A 218 6.34 7.18 -27.03
N ASN A 219 7.45 6.52 -27.41
CA ASN A 219 7.56 5.06 -27.50
C ASN A 219 8.71 4.56 -26.59
N PRO A 220 8.45 3.67 -25.62
CA PRO A 220 9.49 3.16 -24.71
C PRO A 220 10.57 2.30 -25.42
N ALA A 221 10.28 1.74 -26.60
CA ALA A 221 11.25 0.96 -27.37
C ALA A 221 12.22 1.83 -28.20
N SER A 222 11.97 3.13 -28.30
CA SER A 222 12.77 4.06 -29.09
C SER A 222 12.98 5.36 -28.30
N LEU A 223 14.12 5.46 -27.63
CA LEU A 223 14.45 6.63 -26.82
C LEU A 223 14.78 7.84 -27.68
N VAL A 224 14.31 9.01 -27.24
CA VAL A 224 14.67 10.30 -27.85
C VAL A 224 16.16 10.59 -27.75
N SER A 225 16.67 11.35 -28.70
CA SER A 225 18.04 11.85 -28.72
C SER A 225 18.32 12.85 -27.58
N ASP A 226 19.60 13.12 -27.31
CA ASP A 226 19.99 14.10 -26.29
C ASP A 226 19.52 15.53 -26.65
N ILE A 227 19.39 15.84 -27.95
CA ILE A 227 18.89 17.13 -28.44
C ILE A 227 17.39 17.26 -28.17
N GLU A 228 16.61 16.24 -28.50
CA GLU A 228 15.17 16.20 -28.24
C GLU A 228 14.87 16.23 -26.74
N LEU A 229 15.66 15.50 -25.95
CA LEU A 229 15.60 15.58 -24.49
C LEU A 229 15.90 17.00 -23.99
N SER A 230 16.92 17.68 -24.52
CA SER A 230 17.25 19.05 -24.12
C SER A 230 16.09 20.01 -24.41
N ASN A 231 15.41 19.85 -25.55
CA ASN A 231 14.22 20.63 -25.88
C ASN A 231 13.05 20.32 -24.95
N PHE A 232 12.84 19.05 -24.58
CA PHE A 232 11.80 18.62 -23.64
C PHE A 232 11.98 19.26 -22.25
N VAL A 233 13.21 19.33 -21.73
CA VAL A 233 13.49 19.87 -20.38
C VAL A 233 13.41 21.39 -20.31
N ARG A 234 13.59 22.09 -21.44
CA ARG A 234 13.55 23.57 -21.50
C ARG A 234 12.14 24.15 -21.56
N ASN A 235 11.16 23.34 -21.98
CA ASN A 235 9.75 23.72 -22.10
C ASN A 235 8.98 23.34 -20.83
#